data_AF-A0A9P7RQ03-F1
#
_entry.id   AF-A0A9P7RQ03-F1
#
_cell.length_a   1.000
_cell.length_b   1.000
_cell.length_c   1.000
_cell.angle_alpha   90.00
_cell.angle_beta   90.00
_cell.angle_gamma   90.00
#
_symmetry.space_group_name_H-M   'P 1'
#
loop_
_entity.id
_entity.type
_entity.pdbx_description
1 polymer ?
#
loop_
_entity_poly.entity_id
_entity_poly.type
_entity_poly.pdbx_seq_one_letter_code
_entity_poly.pdbx_strand_id
1 'polypeptide(L)'
;MMTEPSWSCDLYLRKEYDLNGKPLPLNRIEKVAFGTTITDPKELELWIRRAQAAILSPHREHEDFYVMNTDTIRTSLNNDPKTLSFSRNIVGVEVKGPDAIPLTFVDLPGIIHHDSKNAANIGLVRNLVKSSIDGGKTSNTVILLVIAMTGDMETQVVNTLAQESDPDRLRTVGVLTKPDLVGPGNTALQDRWKRILEGKEDRLVNGYYCVRLPDDRQRELGIDTFESEVKAYFDSVKPWSEVSARDRFGVQNLVTYLSKLLADLIESNLPKLQKQVKRLLGKYQADLANLPPPPQGHPGTRMRRLLDQFSRAIHAVITGESHRQEYAQKNRAIYSTFKEDIWSTGIGFKPYMYEPSKGSPDWISLHTHDEAFDGNSVPQWEKRGGSFPEFHKKMNLQEVKVVINQSIGWELPGHVPFQATVKLIRMSTSEWNDPTNKCFSFIFDNSWKVFDSLVRECFQNYVELQRRVRTLTRSEYEVCREKALQSLQQTLKEEKCDPLYTQNHHYYSSQKTLWKE
;
A
#
# COMPACT_ATOMS: atom_id res chain seq x y z
N MET A 1 -7.19 -1.30 57.45
CA MET A 1 -7.31 0.06 56.89
C MET A 1 -5.89 0.54 56.60
N MET A 2 -5.42 0.33 55.36
CA MET A 2 -4.14 0.89 54.93
C MET A 2 -4.39 2.37 54.65
N THR A 3 -3.74 3.24 55.40
CA THR A 3 -3.72 4.69 55.17
C THR A 3 -3.30 4.94 53.73
N GLU A 4 -4.18 5.53 52.92
CA GLU A 4 -3.82 5.95 51.56
C GLU A 4 -2.58 6.85 51.63
N PRO A 5 -1.59 6.65 50.75
CA PRO A 5 -0.37 7.41 50.83
C PRO A 5 -0.66 8.89 50.58
N SER A 6 -0.07 9.72 51.44
CA SER A 6 0.30 11.10 51.13
C SER A 6 0.91 11.18 49.73
N TRP A 7 0.62 12.28 49.01
CA TRP A 7 1.20 12.68 47.72
C TRP A 7 2.38 11.84 47.21
N SER A 8 2.31 11.34 45.97
CA SER A 8 3.40 10.62 45.31
C SER A 8 3.60 11.05 43.87
N CYS A 9 4.82 10.88 43.35
CA CYS A 9 5.14 11.20 41.97
C CYS A 9 6.03 10.14 41.32
N ASP A 10 5.64 9.66 40.14
CA ASP A 10 6.41 8.74 39.31
C ASP A 10 6.95 9.47 38.08
N LEU A 11 8.23 9.27 37.75
CA LEU A 11 8.86 9.82 36.55
C LEU A 11 9.13 8.71 35.53
N TYR A 12 8.97 9.03 34.25
CA TYR A 12 9.30 8.11 33.18
C TYR A 12 9.82 8.82 31.94
N LEU A 13 10.65 8.13 31.15
CA LEU A 13 11.11 8.58 29.85
C LEU A 13 10.36 7.80 28.77
N ARG A 14 9.72 8.52 27.85
CA ARG A 14 9.03 7.92 26.69
C ARG A 14 9.83 8.21 25.43
N LYS A 15 10.48 7.17 24.89
CA LYS A 15 11.32 7.24 23.70
C LYS A 15 10.48 6.90 22.46
N GLU A 16 10.11 7.92 21.69
CA GLU A 16 9.35 7.76 20.44
C GLU A 16 10.21 7.98 19.19
N TYR A 17 11.35 8.63 19.35
CA TYR A 17 12.26 8.98 18.26
C TYR A 17 13.64 8.41 18.51
N ASP A 18 14.29 7.95 17.43
CA ASP A 18 15.68 7.53 17.46
C ASP A 18 16.66 8.73 17.53
N LEU A 19 17.95 8.44 17.66
CA LEU A 19 19.04 9.43 17.69
C LEU A 19 19.09 10.33 16.44
N ASN A 20 18.50 9.89 15.33
CA ASN A 20 18.45 10.60 14.06
C ASN A 20 17.12 11.35 13.86
N GLY A 21 16.23 11.36 14.86
CA GLY A 21 14.93 12.02 14.83
C GLY A 21 13.87 11.30 14.01
N LYS A 22 14.06 10.02 13.66
CA LYS A 22 13.04 9.20 12.99
C LYS A 22 12.09 8.57 14.01
N PRO A 23 10.79 8.51 13.71
CA PRO A 23 9.82 7.87 14.58
C PRO A 23 10.07 6.36 14.66
N LEU A 24 10.09 5.83 15.89
CA LEU A 24 10.18 4.40 16.15
C LEU A 24 8.83 3.73 15.81
N PRO A 25 8.84 2.47 15.31
CA PRO A 25 7.62 1.72 15.13
C PRO A 25 6.93 1.49 16.49
N LEU A 26 5.59 1.38 16.49
CA LEU A 26 4.76 1.28 17.70
C LEU A 26 5.20 0.18 18.69
N ASN A 27 5.77 -0.91 18.19
CA ASN A 27 6.28 -2.03 19.00
C ASN A 27 7.62 -1.75 19.68
N ARG A 28 8.26 -0.61 19.41
CA ARG A 28 9.54 -0.17 19.99
C ARG A 28 9.42 1.11 20.82
N ILE A 29 8.22 1.67 20.97
CA ILE A 29 7.99 2.79 21.86
C ILE A 29 8.06 2.26 23.30
N GLU A 30 9.08 2.67 24.04
CA GLU A 30 9.33 2.20 25.40
C GLU A 30 9.01 3.31 26.41
N LYS A 31 8.23 2.95 27.44
CA LYS A 31 8.01 3.77 28.64
C LYS A 31 8.96 3.23 29.72
N VAL A 32 10.09 3.91 29.90
CA VAL A 32 11.12 3.51 30.88
C VAL A 32 10.91 4.29 32.16
N ALA A 33 10.75 3.61 33.29
CA ALA A 33 10.67 4.27 34.60
C ALA A 33 12.00 4.97 34.92
N PHE A 34 11.94 6.19 35.43
CA PHE A 34 13.12 6.99 35.76
C PHE A 34 13.19 7.24 37.26
N GLY A 35 14.14 6.59 37.93
CA GLY A 35 14.31 6.70 39.37
C GLY A 35 13.24 5.96 40.18
N THR A 36 13.13 6.32 41.46
CA THR A 36 12.15 5.78 42.42
C THR A 36 10.95 6.71 42.56
N THR A 37 9.82 6.18 43.05
CA THR A 37 8.64 7.00 43.40
C THR A 37 9.02 8.05 44.43
N ILE A 38 8.74 9.31 44.12
CA ILE A 38 9.07 10.47 44.95
C ILE A 38 7.88 10.72 45.90
N THR A 39 8.16 10.83 47.19
CA THR A 39 7.15 11.11 48.23
C THR A 39 7.28 12.52 48.82
N ASP A 40 8.42 13.19 48.63
CA ASP A 40 8.61 14.60 49.03
C ASP A 40 8.55 15.52 47.80
N PRO A 41 7.59 16.46 47.71
CA PRO A 41 7.51 17.44 46.63
C PRO A 41 8.78 18.27 46.43
N LYS A 42 9.60 18.48 47.46
CA LYS A 42 10.83 19.27 47.35
C LYS A 42 11.90 18.61 46.50
N GLU A 43 11.91 17.28 46.42
CA GLU A 43 12.88 16.53 45.60
C GLU A 43 12.49 16.48 44.12
N LEU A 44 11.22 16.78 43.80
CA LEU A 44 10.68 16.65 42.45
C LEU A 44 11.43 17.50 41.43
N GLU A 45 11.78 18.73 41.78
CA GLU A 45 12.48 19.64 40.86
C GLU A 45 13.84 19.05 40.43
N LEU A 46 14.60 18.50 41.37
CA LEU A 46 15.91 17.90 41.08
C LEU A 46 15.77 16.69 40.17
N TRP A 47 14.78 15.83 40.44
CA TRP A 47 14.53 14.64 39.63
C TRP A 47 14.04 14.96 38.20
N ILE A 48 13.21 15.99 38.03
CA ILE A 48 12.81 16.47 36.69
C ILE A 48 14.04 16.96 35.92
N ARG A 49 14.94 17.72 36.56
CA ARG A 49 16.19 18.18 35.93
C ARG A 49 17.09 17.01 35.52
N ARG A 50 17.18 15.96 36.34
CA ARG A 50 17.90 14.71 36.00
C ARG A 50 17.28 14.00 34.80
N ALA A 51 15.97 13.86 34.77
CA ALA A 51 15.23 13.22 33.67
C ALA A 51 15.40 13.99 32.36
N GLN A 52 15.33 15.33 32.40
CA GLN A 52 15.59 16.18 31.24
C GLN A 52 17.02 16.00 30.73
N ALA A 53 18.02 15.97 31.62
CA ALA A 53 19.41 15.75 31.23
C ALA A 53 19.62 14.38 30.57
N ALA A 54 19.00 13.32 31.09
CA ALA A 54 19.07 11.99 30.49
C ALA A 54 18.46 11.95 29.07
N ILE A 55 17.37 12.68 28.81
CA ILE A 55 16.79 12.77 27.47
C ILE A 55 17.69 13.55 26.49
N LEU A 56 18.39 14.58 26.98
CA LEU A 56 19.29 15.39 26.16
C LEU A 56 20.64 14.71 25.89
N SER A 57 21.03 13.73 26.72
CA SER A 57 22.27 12.95 26.58
C SER A 57 21.97 11.48 26.25
N PRO A 58 21.41 11.17 25.06
CA PRO A 58 20.94 9.83 24.74
C PRO A 58 22.06 8.80 24.52
N HIS A 59 23.33 9.24 24.51
CA HIS A 59 24.52 8.39 24.47
C HIS A 59 24.95 7.86 25.84
N ARG A 60 24.29 8.29 26.92
CA ARG A 60 24.54 7.83 28.29
C ARG A 60 23.33 7.05 28.79
N GLU A 61 23.59 6.10 29.68
CA GLU A 61 22.51 5.40 30.38
C GLU A 61 21.82 6.35 31.36
N HIS A 62 20.51 6.15 31.55
CA HIS A 62 19.72 7.07 32.36
C HIS A 62 20.04 6.97 33.86
N GLU A 63 20.56 5.82 34.34
CA GLU A 63 20.95 5.66 35.76
C GLU A 63 22.13 6.55 36.16
N ASP A 64 23.00 6.93 35.22
CA ASP A 64 24.13 7.83 35.48
C ASP A 64 23.68 9.16 36.10
N PHE A 65 22.46 9.60 35.78
CA PHE A 65 21.92 10.89 36.20
C PHE A 65 21.29 10.84 37.59
N TYR A 66 21.07 9.67 38.18
CA TYR A 66 20.38 9.52 39.46
C TYR A 66 21.15 10.13 40.64
N VAL A 67 22.48 10.20 40.54
CA VAL A 67 23.36 10.69 41.63
C VAL A 67 23.78 12.15 41.41
N MET A 68 23.43 12.75 40.27
CA MET A 68 23.91 14.09 39.92
C MET A 68 23.17 15.20 40.68
N ASN A 69 23.92 16.20 41.14
CA ASN A 69 23.39 17.44 41.71
C ASN A 69 23.19 18.49 40.59
N THR A 70 22.41 19.54 40.88
CA THR A 70 22.06 20.59 39.91
C THR A 70 23.27 21.18 39.17
N ASP A 71 24.39 21.43 39.87
CA ASP A 71 25.59 22.02 39.26
C ASP A 71 26.37 21.03 38.40
N THR A 72 26.38 19.76 38.79
CA THR A 72 26.98 18.69 37.99
C THR A 72 26.20 18.46 36.69
N ILE A 73 24.85 18.53 36.74
CA ILE A 73 23.98 18.44 35.57
C ILE A 73 24.26 19.60 34.59
N ARG A 74 24.33 20.83 35.11
CA ARG A 74 24.64 22.01 34.28
C ARG A 74 26.02 21.89 33.63
N THR A 75 27.01 21.42 34.38
CA THR A 75 28.38 21.25 33.89
C THR A 75 28.46 20.17 32.82
N SER A 76 27.77 19.03 33.01
CA SER A 76 27.75 17.95 32.03
C SER A 76 27.07 18.34 30.73
N LEU A 77 25.94 19.07 30.82
CA LEU A 77 25.19 19.51 29.63
C LEU A 77 25.96 20.53 28.79
N ASN A 78 26.75 21.40 29.43
CA ASN A 78 27.52 22.44 28.73
C ASN A 78 28.85 21.94 28.16
N ASN A 79 29.49 20.96 28.80
CA ASN A 79 30.83 20.50 28.41
C ASN A 79 30.82 19.34 27.41
N ASP A 80 29.70 18.62 27.28
CA ASP A 80 29.62 17.45 26.39
C ASP A 80 29.08 17.85 25.00
N PRO A 81 29.89 17.77 23.93
CA PRO A 81 29.47 18.13 22.57
C PRO A 81 28.46 17.15 21.95
N LYS A 82 28.24 15.97 22.55
CA LYS A 82 27.24 14.99 22.09
C LYS A 82 25.85 15.22 22.70
N THR A 83 25.74 16.14 23.66
CA THR A 83 24.45 16.52 24.25
C THR A 83 23.61 17.31 23.24
N LEU A 84 22.37 16.89 23.06
CA LEU A 84 21.41 17.56 22.20
C LEU A 84 20.91 18.85 22.86
N SER A 85 20.69 19.90 22.07
CA SER A 85 20.05 21.13 22.57
C SER A 85 18.55 20.95 22.84
N PHE A 86 17.88 20.11 22.06
CA PHE A 86 16.46 19.80 22.16
C PHE A 86 16.23 18.33 21.78
N SER A 87 15.22 17.72 22.41
CA SER A 87 14.79 16.35 22.11
C SER A 87 13.30 16.32 21.79
N ARG A 88 12.90 15.37 20.95
CA ARG A 88 11.48 15.09 20.66
C ARG A 88 10.87 14.04 21.59
N ASN A 89 11.69 13.40 22.41
CA ASN A 89 11.24 12.42 23.39
C ASN A 89 10.64 13.12 24.61
N ILE A 90 9.75 12.42 25.32
CA ILE A 90 8.90 13.02 26.36
C ILE A 90 9.41 12.59 27.74
N VAL A 91 9.60 13.56 28.63
CA VAL A 91 9.67 13.31 30.08
C VAL A 91 8.24 13.30 30.62
N GLY A 92 7.83 12.18 31.17
CA GLY A 92 6.54 12.03 31.82
C GLY A 92 6.65 12.20 33.33
N VAL A 93 5.77 13.03 33.88
CA VAL A 93 5.63 13.27 35.32
C VAL A 93 4.22 12.90 35.71
N GLU A 94 4.06 11.90 36.58
CA GLU A 94 2.77 11.39 37.03
C GLU A 94 2.61 11.65 38.53
N VAL A 95 1.90 12.72 38.86
CA VAL A 95 1.63 13.12 40.25
C VAL A 95 0.29 12.54 40.70
N LYS A 96 0.26 11.92 41.88
CA LYS A 96 -0.92 11.31 42.51
C LYS A 96 -1.12 11.92 43.89
N GLY A 97 -2.35 12.30 44.22
CA GLY A 97 -2.71 12.82 45.53
C GLY A 97 -4.22 12.90 45.72
N PRO A 98 -4.71 12.99 46.97
CA PRO A 98 -6.13 13.02 47.28
C PRO A 98 -6.85 14.24 46.69
N ASP A 99 -6.17 15.39 46.63
CA ASP A 99 -6.70 16.64 46.09
C ASP A 99 -6.32 16.88 44.61
N ALA A 100 -5.70 15.88 43.96
CA ALA A 100 -5.22 16.04 42.59
C ALA A 100 -6.37 15.93 41.58
N ILE A 101 -6.54 16.95 40.74
CA ILE A 101 -7.50 16.93 39.63
C ILE A 101 -6.87 16.16 38.46
N PRO A 102 -7.60 15.23 37.80
CA PRO A 102 -7.08 14.47 36.66
C PRO A 102 -6.89 15.39 35.44
N LEU A 103 -5.71 16.00 35.34
CA LEU A 103 -5.29 16.89 34.27
C LEU A 103 -3.95 16.46 33.71
N THR A 104 -3.77 16.62 32.40
CA THR A 104 -2.49 16.41 31.74
C THR A 104 -2.00 17.74 31.20
N PHE A 105 -0.84 18.17 31.68
CA PHE A 105 -0.14 19.33 31.15
C PHE A 105 1.01 18.87 30.25
N VAL A 106 1.18 19.57 29.14
CA VAL A 106 2.33 19.39 28.25
C VAL A 106 3.08 20.71 28.25
N ASP A 107 4.23 20.72 28.92
CA ASP A 107 5.13 21.85 28.86
C ASP A 107 5.93 21.79 27.56
N LEU A 108 5.95 22.91 26.83
CA LEU A 108 6.61 23.02 25.54
C LEU A 108 7.80 23.97 25.66
N PRO A 109 8.92 23.68 24.98
CA PRO A 109 10.08 24.57 25.01
C PRO A 109 9.70 25.98 24.53
N GLY A 110 10.19 26.99 25.25
CA GLY A 110 9.97 28.38 24.89
C GLY A 110 10.48 28.68 23.48
N ILE A 111 9.70 29.45 22.71
CA ILE A 111 10.08 29.79 21.33
C ILE A 111 11.25 30.77 21.35
N ILE A 112 12.37 30.34 20.77
CA ILE A 112 13.60 31.14 20.69
C ILE A 112 13.61 31.89 19.35
N HIS A 113 13.83 33.21 19.40
CA HIS A 113 13.93 34.06 18.20
C HIS A 113 15.32 34.05 17.55
N HIS A 114 16.36 33.88 18.38
CA HIS A 114 17.75 33.80 17.94
C HIS A 114 18.49 32.76 18.75
N ASP A 115 19.00 31.73 18.09
CA ASP A 115 19.94 30.77 18.67
C ASP A 115 21.34 31.07 18.11
N SER A 116 22.24 31.52 18.96
CA SER A 116 23.63 31.85 18.59
C SER A 116 24.47 30.61 18.26
N LYS A 117 23.99 29.40 18.58
CA LYS A 117 24.71 28.14 18.38
C LYS A 117 24.24 27.36 17.15
N ASN A 118 22.93 27.32 16.85
CA ASN A 118 22.41 26.59 15.69
C ASN A 118 21.03 27.05 15.22
N ALA A 119 20.94 27.64 14.03
CA ALA A 119 19.67 28.09 13.44
C ALA A 119 18.65 26.94 13.20
N ALA A 120 19.11 25.69 13.04
CA ALA A 120 18.22 24.54 12.85
C ALA A 120 17.35 24.24 14.09
N ASN A 121 17.80 24.66 15.29
CA ASN A 121 17.06 24.48 16.53
C ASN A 121 15.74 25.25 16.53
N ILE A 122 15.70 26.44 15.90
CA ILE A 122 14.48 27.27 15.80
C ILE A 122 13.38 26.51 15.05
N GLY A 123 13.74 25.92 13.90
CA GLY A 123 12.81 25.11 13.11
C GLY A 123 12.35 23.85 13.85
N LEU A 124 13.26 23.21 14.60
CA LEU A 124 12.93 22.02 15.39
C LEU A 124 11.97 22.34 16.55
N VAL A 125 12.20 23.43 17.30
CA VAL A 125 11.30 23.89 18.37
C VAL A 125 9.94 24.27 17.81
N ARG A 126 9.89 25.02 16.70
CA ARG A 126 8.62 25.37 16.03
C ARG A 126 7.86 24.13 15.60
N ASN A 127 8.54 23.15 15.00
CA ASN A 127 7.93 21.90 14.57
C ASN A 127 7.46 21.05 15.76
N LEU A 128 8.19 21.05 16.87
CA LEU A 128 7.79 20.37 18.10
C LEU A 128 6.50 20.97 18.66
N VAL A 129 6.47 22.30 18.85
CA VAL A 129 5.30 23.03 19.32
C VAL A 129 4.10 22.75 18.40
N LYS A 130 4.31 22.89 17.08
CA LYS A 130 3.27 22.61 16.08
C LYS A 130 2.79 21.17 16.15
N SER A 131 3.69 20.19 16.22
CA SER A 131 3.30 18.78 16.31
C SER A 131 2.53 18.43 17.58
N SER A 132 2.83 19.11 18.70
CA SER A 132 2.10 18.93 19.95
C SER A 132 0.71 19.56 19.94
N ILE A 133 0.55 20.69 19.24
CA ILE A 133 -0.72 21.44 19.16
C ILE A 133 -1.64 20.91 18.03
N ASP A 134 -1.05 20.51 16.88
CA ASP A 134 -1.74 20.03 15.68
C ASP A 134 -1.92 18.50 15.64
N GLY A 135 -0.98 17.76 16.23
CA GLY A 135 -0.81 16.33 15.97
C GLY A 135 -1.95 15.47 16.47
N GLY A 136 -2.88 15.11 15.58
CA GLY A 136 -3.89 14.03 15.70
C GLY A 136 -4.91 14.13 16.86
N LYS A 137 -4.66 15.01 17.84
CA LYS A 137 -5.43 15.30 19.05
C LYS A 137 -6.12 16.66 18.98
N THR A 138 -6.23 17.20 17.76
CA THR A 138 -6.63 18.58 17.44
C THR A 138 -7.95 18.99 18.06
N SER A 139 -8.81 18.05 18.45
CA SER A 139 -10.09 18.33 19.08
C SER A 139 -10.06 18.40 20.62
N ASN A 140 -9.10 17.76 21.31
CA ASN A 140 -9.16 17.56 22.77
C ASN A 140 -8.04 18.28 23.54
N THR A 141 -7.27 19.14 22.87
CA THR A 141 -6.17 19.89 23.50
C THR A 141 -6.57 21.36 23.64
N VAL A 142 -6.51 21.87 24.87
CA VAL A 142 -6.62 23.31 25.17
C VAL A 142 -5.24 23.96 25.00
N ILE A 143 -5.17 25.05 24.25
CA ILE A 143 -3.95 25.84 24.06
C ILE A 143 -3.91 26.93 25.13
N LEU A 144 -2.91 26.87 26.01
CA LEU A 144 -2.65 27.91 27.00
C LEU A 144 -1.64 28.91 26.43
N LEU A 145 -2.11 30.10 26.06
CA LEU A 145 -1.29 31.18 25.55
C LEU A 145 -0.79 32.05 26.71
N VAL A 146 0.41 31.76 27.21
CA VAL A 146 1.02 32.48 28.34
C VAL A 146 1.77 33.72 27.84
N ILE A 147 1.37 34.90 28.30
CA ILE A 147 1.87 36.20 27.86
C ILE A 147 2.33 37.01 29.07
N ALA A 148 3.53 37.58 29.02
CA ALA A 148 3.98 38.54 30.04
C ALA A 148 3.42 39.94 29.74
N MET A 149 2.80 40.58 30.73
CA MET A 149 2.15 41.89 30.57
C MET A 149 3.13 43.05 30.32
N THR A 150 4.44 42.82 30.53
CA THR A 150 5.50 43.78 30.23
C THR A 150 5.79 43.94 28.74
N GLY A 151 5.40 42.97 27.91
CA GLY A 151 5.65 42.96 26.48
C GLY A 151 4.40 43.27 25.66
N ASP A 152 4.57 43.37 24.34
CA ASP A 152 3.46 43.52 23.40
C ASP A 152 2.95 42.14 22.94
N MET A 153 1.63 41.96 22.82
CA MET A 153 1.03 40.72 22.32
C MET A 153 1.37 40.45 20.86
N GLU A 154 1.43 41.51 20.05
CA GLU A 154 1.56 41.41 18.58
C GLU A 154 2.96 40.96 18.14
N THR A 155 3.95 41.10 19.03
CA THR A 155 5.35 40.71 18.74
C THR A 155 5.66 39.26 19.12
N GLN A 156 4.72 38.54 19.73
CA GLN A 156 4.95 37.18 20.24
C GLN A 156 4.62 36.12 19.19
N VAL A 157 5.64 35.40 18.72
CA VAL A 157 5.52 34.28 17.76
C VAL A 157 4.57 33.17 18.26
N VAL A 158 4.41 33.05 19.58
CA VAL A 158 3.48 32.10 20.22
C VAL A 158 2.03 32.35 19.74
N ASN A 159 1.62 33.62 19.60
CA ASN A 159 0.27 33.98 19.16
C ASN A 159 0.03 33.57 17.70
N THR A 160 1.01 33.80 16.82
CA THR A 160 0.93 33.36 15.41
C THR A 160 0.80 31.84 15.30
N LEU A 161 1.58 31.08 16.09
CA LEU A 161 1.52 29.62 16.09
C LEU A 161 0.20 29.07 16.63
N ALA A 162 -0.33 29.71 17.68
CA ALA A 162 -1.65 29.38 18.20
C ALA A 162 -2.73 29.64 17.14
N GLN A 163 -2.68 30.78 16.44
CA GLN A 163 -3.63 31.13 15.36
C GLN A 163 -3.51 30.22 14.14
N GLU A 164 -2.29 29.80 13.75
CA GLU A 164 -2.10 28.81 12.67
C GLU A 164 -2.79 27.48 12.99
N SER A 165 -2.86 27.12 14.28
CA SER A 165 -3.35 25.82 14.77
C SER A 165 -4.82 25.86 15.25
N ASP A 166 -5.33 27.05 15.57
CA ASP A 166 -6.70 27.33 16.03
C ASP A 166 -7.17 28.69 15.46
N PRO A 167 -7.47 28.76 14.15
CA PRO A 167 -7.86 30.02 13.48
C PRO A 167 -9.11 30.67 14.07
N ASP A 168 -10.07 29.84 14.50
CA ASP A 168 -11.33 30.27 15.11
C ASP A 168 -11.19 30.56 16.62
N ARG A 169 -10.00 30.33 17.20
CA ARG A 169 -9.65 30.56 18.61
C ARG A 169 -10.63 29.91 19.61
N LEU A 170 -11.18 28.75 19.25
CA LEU A 170 -12.20 28.04 20.02
C LEU A 170 -11.62 27.32 21.25
N ARG A 171 -10.37 26.87 21.15
CA ARG A 171 -9.69 26.05 22.17
C ARG A 171 -8.49 26.74 22.80
N THR A 172 -8.33 28.03 22.55
CA THR A 172 -7.24 28.87 23.08
C THR A 172 -7.72 29.66 24.30
N VAL A 173 -6.92 29.66 25.36
CA VAL A 173 -7.11 30.42 26.61
C VAL A 173 -5.90 31.32 26.82
N GLY A 174 -6.11 32.61 26.99
CA GLY A 174 -5.02 33.56 27.26
C GLY A 174 -4.70 33.62 28.76
N VAL A 175 -3.42 33.59 29.11
CA VAL A 175 -2.95 33.72 30.50
C VAL A 175 -1.91 34.82 30.57
N LEU A 176 -2.28 35.93 31.21
CA LEU A 176 -1.44 37.10 31.44
C LEU A 176 -0.66 36.92 32.74
N THR A 177 0.66 37.11 32.67
CA THR A 177 1.59 36.95 33.79
C THR A 177 2.37 38.24 34.05
N LYS A 178 2.96 38.35 35.25
CA LYS A 178 3.76 39.50 35.69
C LYS A 178 2.99 40.85 35.68
N PRO A 179 1.76 40.91 36.22
CA PRO A 179 1.00 42.18 36.29
C PRO A 179 1.69 43.23 37.16
N ASP A 180 2.50 42.81 38.12
CA ASP A 180 3.27 43.60 39.07
C ASP A 180 4.40 44.42 38.42
N LEU A 181 4.94 43.95 37.29
CA LEU A 181 5.98 44.67 36.55
C LEU A 181 5.43 45.78 35.65
N VAL A 182 4.11 45.86 35.46
CA VAL A 182 3.48 46.94 34.72
C VAL A 182 3.41 48.16 35.62
N GLY A 183 4.47 48.98 35.56
CA GLY A 183 4.61 50.15 36.41
C GLY A 183 3.44 51.15 36.28
N PRO A 184 3.12 51.89 37.34
CA PRO A 184 1.98 52.81 37.40
C PRO A 184 2.07 53.98 36.39
N GLY A 185 3.26 54.26 35.86
CA GLY A 185 3.46 55.26 34.81
C GLY A 185 3.05 54.80 33.40
N ASN A 186 2.77 53.51 33.19
CA ASN A 186 2.44 52.96 31.87
C ASN A 186 0.92 52.81 31.67
N THR A 187 0.19 53.90 31.84
CA THR A 187 -1.28 53.94 31.83
C THR A 187 -1.88 53.39 30.53
N ALA A 188 -1.29 53.71 29.38
CA ALA A 188 -1.76 53.20 28.08
C ALA A 188 -1.70 51.67 27.97
N LEU A 189 -0.63 51.05 28.49
CA LEU A 189 -0.47 49.60 28.51
C LEU A 189 -1.43 48.95 29.51
N GLN A 190 -1.58 49.55 30.70
CA GLN A 190 -2.53 49.15 31.72
C GLN A 190 -3.99 49.16 31.21
N ASP A 191 -4.39 50.24 30.52
CA ASP A 191 -5.72 50.38 29.93
C ASP A 191 -5.97 49.40 28.78
N ARG A 192 -4.94 49.08 27.99
CA ARG A 192 -5.03 48.05 26.94
C ARG A 192 -5.26 46.67 27.56
N TRP A 193 -4.45 46.28 28.55
CA TRP A 193 -4.63 45.00 29.24
C TRP A 193 -5.99 44.90 29.95
N LYS A 194 -6.46 46.00 30.55
CA LYS A 194 -7.81 46.09 31.11
C LYS A 194 -8.87 45.78 30.05
N ARG A 195 -8.79 46.40 28.87
CA ARG A 195 -9.72 46.14 27.75
C ARG A 195 -9.65 44.70 27.24
N ILE A 196 -8.47 44.08 27.20
CA ILE A 196 -8.29 42.67 26.81
C ILE A 196 -8.95 41.73 27.82
N LEU A 197 -8.74 41.96 29.13
CA LEU A 197 -9.36 41.17 30.20
C LEU A 197 -10.89 41.28 30.20
N GLU A 198 -11.42 42.47 29.87
CA GLU A 198 -12.87 42.69 29.71
C GLU A 198 -13.42 42.17 28.36
N GLY A 199 -12.58 41.60 27.49
CA GLY A 199 -12.99 41.11 26.18
C GLY A 199 -13.41 42.22 25.21
N LYS A 200 -12.94 43.46 25.40
CA LYS A 200 -13.18 44.60 24.49
C LYS A 200 -12.18 44.64 23.34
N GLU A 201 -11.00 44.04 23.51
CA GLU A 201 -9.91 43.99 22.52
C GLU A 201 -9.37 42.54 22.42
N ASP A 202 -8.88 42.14 21.24
CA ASP A 202 -8.31 40.81 20.92
C ASP A 202 -9.08 39.59 21.47
N ARG A 203 -10.39 39.52 21.19
CA ARG A 203 -11.30 38.54 21.82
C ARG A 203 -10.86 37.08 21.63
N LEU A 204 -10.83 36.34 22.74
CA LEU A 204 -10.77 34.87 22.78
C LEU A 204 -12.11 34.33 23.27
N VAL A 205 -12.58 33.21 22.71
CA VAL A 205 -13.83 32.55 23.14
C VAL A 205 -13.77 32.20 24.62
N ASN A 206 -12.62 31.72 25.07
CA ASN A 206 -12.40 31.37 26.48
C ASN A 206 -11.87 32.53 27.33
N GLY A 207 -11.66 33.71 26.74
CA GLY A 207 -11.15 34.91 27.43
C GLY A 207 -9.69 34.86 27.86
N TYR A 208 -9.29 35.91 28.58
CA TYR A 208 -7.97 36.05 29.20
C TYR A 208 -8.08 35.96 30.72
N TYR A 209 -7.12 35.29 31.34
CA TYR A 209 -6.93 35.21 32.78
C TYR A 209 -5.67 35.98 33.18
N CYS A 210 -5.62 36.54 34.38
CA CYS A 210 -4.44 37.20 34.90
C CYS A 210 -3.97 36.51 36.18
N VAL A 211 -2.71 36.10 36.19
CA VAL A 211 -2.08 35.40 37.32
C VAL A 211 -0.81 36.12 37.75
N ARG A 212 -0.62 36.19 39.07
CA ARG A 212 0.63 36.64 39.69
C ARG A 212 1.30 35.41 40.30
N LEU A 213 2.54 35.19 39.91
CA LEU A 213 3.35 34.06 40.38
C LEU A 213 4.39 34.56 41.39
N PRO A 214 4.79 33.75 42.37
CA PRO A 214 5.76 34.16 43.37
C PRO A 214 7.15 34.28 42.76
N ASP A 215 7.90 35.31 43.16
CA ASP A 215 9.32 35.41 42.84
C ASP A 215 10.16 34.39 43.64
N ASP A 216 11.46 34.32 43.36
CA ASP A 216 12.35 33.36 44.05
C ASP A 216 12.36 33.55 45.57
N ARG A 217 12.25 34.81 46.05
CA ARG A 217 12.27 35.14 47.49
C ARG A 217 10.92 34.83 48.15
N GLN A 218 9.82 35.10 47.46
CA GLN A 218 8.47 34.82 47.94
C GLN A 218 8.18 33.32 48.00
N ARG A 219 8.81 32.52 47.12
CA ARG A 219 8.74 31.05 47.21
C ARG A 219 9.34 30.50 48.52
N GLU A 220 10.31 31.18 49.12
CA GLU A 220 10.91 30.78 50.40
C GLU A 220 9.99 31.07 51.60
N LEU A 221 9.04 32.00 51.45
CA LEU A 221 8.14 32.47 52.52
C LEU A 221 6.84 31.66 52.67
N GLY A 222 6.60 30.68 51.79
CA GLY A 222 5.42 29.80 51.81
C GLY A 222 4.32 30.21 50.81
N ILE A 223 3.53 29.23 50.37
CA ILE A 223 2.54 29.40 49.28
C ILE A 223 1.24 30.05 49.80
N ASP A 224 0.75 29.66 50.99
CA ASP A 224 -0.53 30.12 51.53
C ASP A 224 -0.55 31.63 51.84
N THR A 225 0.58 32.14 52.35
CA THR A 225 0.78 33.57 52.60
C THR A 225 0.75 34.36 51.30
N PHE A 226 1.36 33.81 50.24
CA PHE A 226 1.40 34.43 48.92
C PHE A 226 0.02 34.49 48.26
N GLU A 227 -0.81 33.44 48.36
CA GLU A 227 -2.17 33.47 47.78
C GLU A 227 -3.04 34.59 48.36
N SER A 228 -2.93 34.82 49.67
CA SER A 228 -3.62 35.91 50.35
C SER A 228 -3.13 37.28 49.87
N GLU A 229 -1.81 37.45 49.69
CA GLU A 229 -1.24 38.68 49.10
C GLU A 229 -1.69 38.90 47.65
N VAL A 230 -1.78 37.85 46.85
CA VAL A 230 -2.23 37.94 45.45
C VAL A 230 -3.67 38.42 45.38
N LYS A 231 -4.54 37.90 46.25
CA LYS A 231 -5.94 38.34 46.33
C LYS A 231 -6.02 39.83 46.70
N ALA A 232 -5.31 40.24 47.75
CA ALA A 232 -5.23 41.64 48.17
C ALA A 232 -4.66 42.56 47.07
N TYR A 233 -3.66 42.09 46.32
CA TYR A 233 -3.09 42.81 45.18
C TYR A 233 -4.14 43.08 44.11
N PHE A 234 -4.87 42.06 43.66
CA PHE A 234 -5.90 42.25 42.63
C PHE A 234 -7.10 43.04 43.14
N ASP A 235 -7.40 43.04 44.45
CA ASP A 235 -8.48 43.82 45.06
C ASP A 235 -8.11 45.31 45.23
N SER A 236 -6.83 45.63 45.44
CA SER A 236 -6.39 47.01 45.78
C SER A 236 -5.73 47.77 44.62
N VAL A 237 -5.02 47.09 43.72
CA VAL A 237 -4.17 47.74 42.71
C VAL A 237 -4.97 48.08 41.45
N LYS A 238 -4.93 49.36 41.05
CA LYS A 238 -5.49 49.83 39.77
C LYS A 238 -4.53 49.50 38.60
N PRO A 239 -5.05 49.16 37.42
CA PRO A 239 -6.47 49.10 37.04
C PRO A 239 -7.16 47.75 37.35
N TRP A 240 -6.45 46.79 37.94
CA TRP A 240 -6.93 45.40 38.13
C TRP A 240 -8.14 45.33 39.07
N SER A 241 -8.17 46.17 40.10
CA SER A 241 -9.30 46.31 41.01
C SER A 241 -10.58 46.84 40.34
N GLU A 242 -10.46 47.52 39.21
CA GLU A 242 -11.60 48.11 38.48
C GLU A 242 -12.16 47.16 37.40
N VAL A 243 -11.53 46.02 37.15
CA VAL A 243 -12.02 45.03 36.18
C VAL A 243 -13.20 44.26 36.79
N SER A 244 -14.34 44.32 36.10
CA SER A 244 -15.59 43.68 36.54
C SER A 244 -15.52 42.15 36.58
N ALA A 245 -14.72 41.53 35.70
CA ALA A 245 -14.55 40.08 35.60
C ALA A 245 -13.56 39.54 36.66
N ARG A 246 -13.98 39.55 37.93
CA ARG A 246 -13.14 39.11 39.08
C ARG A 246 -12.77 37.63 39.03
N ASP A 247 -13.59 36.81 38.38
CA ASP A 247 -13.38 35.37 38.12
C ASP A 247 -12.19 35.10 37.19
N ARG A 248 -11.65 36.11 36.52
CA ARG A 248 -10.48 36.00 35.63
C ARG A 248 -9.14 36.16 36.34
N PHE A 249 -9.13 36.52 37.62
CA PHE A 249 -7.91 36.74 38.38
C PHE A 249 -7.58 35.54 39.28
N GLY A 250 -6.29 35.22 39.37
CA GLY A 250 -5.76 34.21 40.27
C GLY A 250 -5.67 32.80 39.66
N VAL A 251 -4.75 32.01 40.21
CA VAL A 251 -4.43 30.66 39.71
C VAL A 251 -5.59 29.69 39.95
N GLN A 252 -6.23 29.75 41.12
CA GLN A 252 -7.32 28.83 41.47
C GLN A 252 -8.53 28.93 40.53
N ASN A 253 -8.89 30.15 40.13
CA ASN A 253 -9.99 30.39 39.19
C ASN A 253 -9.64 29.86 37.79
N LEU A 254 -8.40 30.08 37.35
CA LEU A 254 -7.88 29.54 36.09
C LEU A 254 -7.94 28.00 36.08
N VAL A 255 -7.43 27.34 37.12
CA VAL A 255 -7.42 25.87 37.22
C VAL A 255 -8.84 25.30 37.20
N THR A 256 -9.76 25.92 37.94
CA THR A 256 -11.17 25.50 38.00
C THR A 256 -11.84 25.62 36.63
N TYR A 257 -11.62 26.74 35.92
CA TYR A 257 -12.14 26.94 34.58
C TYR A 257 -11.54 25.97 33.56
N LEU A 258 -10.22 25.78 33.58
CA LEU A 258 -9.54 24.85 32.66
C LEU A 258 -10.00 23.40 32.87
N SER A 259 -10.25 23.00 34.12
CA SER A 259 -10.77 21.67 34.43
C SER A 259 -12.14 21.44 33.79
N LYS A 260 -13.04 22.42 33.92
CA LYS A 260 -14.36 22.37 33.29
C LYS A 260 -14.28 22.39 31.76
N LEU A 261 -13.49 23.31 31.21
CA LEU A 261 -13.31 23.44 29.76
C LEU A 261 -12.75 22.15 29.14
N LEU A 262 -11.78 21.52 29.79
CA LEU A 262 -11.22 20.26 29.33
C LEU A 262 -12.26 19.14 29.37
N ALA A 263 -13.07 19.07 30.43
CA ALA A 263 -14.16 18.10 30.53
C ALA A 263 -15.18 18.26 29.40
N ASP A 264 -15.65 19.49 29.14
CA ASP A 264 -16.59 19.81 28.07
C ASP A 264 -16.02 19.46 26.67
N LEU A 265 -14.72 19.72 26.45
CA LEU A 265 -14.03 19.35 25.22
C LEU A 265 -13.86 17.84 25.05
N ILE A 266 -13.61 17.10 26.14
CA ILE A 266 -13.53 15.64 26.08
C ILE A 266 -14.92 15.06 25.78
N GLU A 267 -15.97 15.55 26.45
CA GLU A 267 -17.34 15.05 26.27
C GLU A 267 -17.85 15.29 24.84
N SER A 268 -17.65 16.50 24.31
CA SER A 268 -18.07 16.84 22.94
C SER A 268 -17.33 16.05 21.85
N ASN A 269 -16.12 15.57 22.13
CA ASN A 269 -15.30 14.83 21.16
C ASN A 269 -15.28 13.32 21.38
N LEU A 270 -15.74 12.81 22.52
CA LEU A 270 -15.83 11.37 22.82
C LEU A 270 -16.62 10.60 21.74
N PRO A 271 -17.76 11.10 21.21
CA PRO A 271 -18.48 10.43 20.12
C PRO A 271 -17.66 10.35 18.83
N LYS A 272 -16.84 11.36 18.53
CA LYS A 272 -15.97 11.37 17.33
C LYS A 272 -14.86 10.34 17.48
N LEU A 273 -14.24 10.26 18.66
CA LEU A 273 -13.24 9.24 18.97
C LEU A 273 -13.82 7.83 18.88
N GLN A 274 -15.01 7.58 19.43
CA GLN A 274 -15.68 6.27 19.30
C GLN A 274 -15.91 5.88 17.84
N LYS A 275 -16.38 6.81 16.99
CA LYS A 275 -16.54 6.57 15.55
C LYS A 275 -15.21 6.26 14.87
N GLN A 276 -14.15 7.00 15.20
CA GLN A 276 -12.81 6.77 14.65
C GLN A 276 -12.25 5.41 15.04
N VAL A 277 -12.39 5.01 16.31
CA VAL A 277 -11.97 3.69 16.80
C VAL A 277 -12.76 2.58 16.10
N LYS A 278 -14.09 2.70 16.00
CA LYS A 278 -14.92 1.72 15.28
C LYS A 278 -14.51 1.60 13.81
N ARG A 279 -14.22 2.71 13.14
CA ARG A 279 -13.75 2.72 11.74
C ARG A 279 -12.40 2.01 11.61
N LEU A 280 -11.44 2.30 12.48
CA LEU A 280 -10.13 1.66 12.48
C LEU A 280 -10.23 0.16 12.77
N LEU A 281 -11.05 -0.21 13.75
CA LEU A 281 -11.31 -1.61 14.09
C LEU A 281 -11.94 -2.37 12.92
N GLY A 282 -12.96 -1.78 12.26
CA GLY A 282 -13.56 -2.38 11.07
C GLY A 282 -12.56 -2.55 9.93
N LYS A 283 -11.68 -1.57 9.71
CA LYS A 283 -10.58 -1.68 8.74
C LYS A 283 -9.65 -2.85 9.09
N TYR A 284 -9.17 -2.91 10.33
CA TYR A 284 -8.24 -3.96 10.74
C TYR A 284 -8.88 -5.36 10.75
N GLN A 285 -10.17 -5.46 11.05
CA GLN A 285 -10.91 -6.72 10.91
C GLN A 285 -11.04 -7.16 9.45
N ALA A 286 -11.30 -6.24 8.53
CA ALA A 286 -11.31 -6.53 7.10
C ALA A 286 -9.92 -6.93 6.59
N ASP A 287 -8.87 -6.22 7.02
CA ASP A 287 -7.48 -6.55 6.69
C ASP A 287 -7.12 -7.94 7.25
N LEU A 288 -7.53 -8.27 8.48
CA LEU A 288 -7.34 -9.59 9.09
C LEU A 288 -8.10 -10.70 8.35
N ALA A 289 -9.32 -10.43 7.89
CA ALA A 289 -10.12 -11.39 7.12
C ALA A 289 -9.51 -11.66 5.73
N ASN A 290 -8.81 -10.69 5.16
CA ASN A 290 -8.08 -10.84 3.90
C ASN A 290 -6.77 -11.64 4.08
N LEU A 291 -6.24 -11.77 5.30
CA LEU A 291 -5.08 -12.59 5.54
C LEU A 291 -5.44 -14.07 5.46
N PRO A 292 -4.58 -14.92 4.85
CA PRO A 292 -4.81 -16.35 4.85
C PRO A 292 -4.82 -16.88 6.30
N PRO A 293 -5.69 -17.84 6.63
CA PRO A 293 -5.72 -18.42 7.95
C PRO A 293 -4.34 -18.98 8.32
N PRO A 294 -3.92 -18.86 9.59
CA PRO A 294 -2.65 -19.39 10.04
C PRO A 294 -2.56 -20.87 9.66
N PRO A 295 -1.40 -21.35 9.18
CA PRO A 295 -1.25 -22.73 8.76
C PRO A 295 -1.51 -23.67 9.96
N GLN A 296 -2.70 -24.28 9.99
CA GLN A 296 -3.04 -25.31 10.96
C GLN A 296 -2.63 -26.69 10.43
N GLY A 297 -1.94 -27.47 11.26
CA GLY A 297 -1.50 -28.84 10.97
C GLY A 297 -0.05 -28.98 10.50
N HIS A 298 0.41 -30.23 10.31
CA HIS A 298 1.77 -30.51 9.86
C HIS A 298 2.04 -29.98 8.44
N PRO A 299 3.20 -29.33 8.18
CA PRO A 299 3.55 -28.77 6.87
C PRO A 299 3.44 -29.77 5.71
N GLY A 300 3.80 -31.04 5.94
CA GLY A 300 3.74 -32.10 4.93
C GLY A 300 2.34 -32.39 4.42
N THR A 301 1.35 -32.50 5.30
CA THR A 301 -0.06 -32.75 4.94
C THR A 301 -0.64 -31.60 4.12
N ARG A 302 -0.24 -30.35 4.46
CA ARG A 302 -0.68 -29.17 3.71
C ARG A 302 -0.08 -29.14 2.31
N MET A 303 1.21 -29.45 2.18
CA MET A 303 1.89 -29.53 0.89
C MET A 303 1.22 -30.57 -0.01
N ARG A 304 0.93 -31.77 0.52
CA ARG A 304 0.22 -32.82 -0.21
C ARG A 304 -1.15 -32.35 -0.69
N ARG A 305 -1.93 -31.71 0.18
CA ARG A 305 -3.25 -31.16 -0.19
C ARG A 305 -3.17 -30.12 -1.30
N LEU A 306 -2.15 -29.26 -1.30
CA LEU A 306 -1.92 -28.28 -2.38
C LEU A 306 -1.55 -28.96 -3.69
N LEU A 307 -0.71 -30.00 -3.65
CA LEU A 307 -0.37 -30.81 -4.82
C LEU A 307 -1.59 -31.57 -5.37
N ASP A 308 -2.42 -32.14 -4.50
CA ASP A 308 -3.66 -32.83 -4.88
C ASP A 308 -4.68 -31.86 -5.50
N GLN A 309 -4.76 -30.63 -4.98
CA GLN A 309 -5.59 -29.58 -5.57
C GLN A 309 -5.07 -29.17 -6.95
N PHE A 310 -3.76 -29.00 -7.10
CA PHE A 310 -3.14 -28.66 -8.37
C PHE A 310 -3.33 -29.77 -9.42
N SER A 311 -3.14 -31.04 -9.03
CA SER A 311 -3.36 -32.20 -9.89
C SER A 311 -4.81 -32.28 -10.36
N ARG A 312 -5.79 -32.12 -9.45
CA ARG A 312 -7.21 -32.07 -9.82
C ARG A 312 -7.54 -30.88 -10.72
N ALA A 313 -6.94 -29.72 -10.49
CA ALA A 313 -7.14 -28.53 -11.31
C ALA A 313 -6.63 -28.73 -12.74
N ILE A 314 -5.47 -29.37 -12.92
CA ILE A 314 -4.96 -29.75 -14.24
C ILE A 314 -5.90 -30.77 -14.91
N HIS A 315 -6.30 -31.81 -14.18
CA HIS A 315 -7.20 -32.83 -14.71
C HIS A 315 -8.50 -32.22 -15.20
N ALA A 316 -9.12 -31.33 -14.42
CA ALA A 316 -10.35 -30.64 -14.80
C ALA A 316 -10.21 -29.77 -16.07
N VAL A 317 -9.06 -29.11 -16.25
CA VAL A 317 -8.77 -28.36 -17.50
C VAL A 317 -8.65 -29.28 -18.70
N ILE A 318 -8.00 -30.43 -18.54
CA ILE A 318 -7.80 -31.39 -19.62
C ILE A 318 -9.12 -32.08 -19.99
N THR A 319 -9.94 -32.46 -19.01
CA THR A 319 -11.26 -33.09 -19.25
C THR A 319 -12.33 -32.09 -19.66
N GLY A 320 -12.09 -30.78 -19.46
CA GLY A 320 -13.04 -29.72 -19.80
C GLY A 320 -14.20 -29.59 -18.81
N GLU A 321 -14.05 -30.08 -17.58
CA GLU A 321 -15.05 -29.99 -16.52
C GLU A 321 -15.18 -28.56 -15.98
N SER A 322 -16.42 -28.08 -15.87
CA SER A 322 -16.88 -26.87 -15.16
C SER A 322 -16.07 -25.57 -15.33
N HIS A 323 -16.62 -24.59 -16.06
CA HIS A 323 -16.09 -23.22 -16.22
C HIS A 323 -14.66 -23.06 -16.78
N ARG A 324 -13.95 -24.13 -17.16
CA ARG A 324 -12.58 -24.08 -17.72
C ARG A 324 -12.48 -24.60 -19.16
N GLN A 325 -13.52 -24.37 -19.96
CA GLN A 325 -13.59 -24.82 -21.36
C GLN A 325 -12.67 -24.02 -22.31
N GLU A 326 -12.15 -22.88 -21.87
CA GLU A 326 -11.33 -21.98 -22.71
C GLU A 326 -10.12 -22.67 -23.32
N TYR A 327 -9.47 -23.58 -22.58
CA TYR A 327 -8.32 -24.34 -23.08
C TYR A 327 -8.71 -25.19 -24.30
N ALA A 328 -9.76 -26.00 -24.16
CA ALA A 328 -10.26 -26.85 -25.24
C ALA A 328 -10.79 -26.03 -26.43
N GLN A 329 -11.47 -24.91 -26.17
CA GLN A 329 -11.98 -24.03 -27.21
C GLN A 329 -10.84 -23.37 -28.02
N LYS A 330 -9.81 -22.85 -27.35
CA LYS A 330 -8.62 -22.28 -28.01
C LYS A 330 -7.88 -23.33 -28.84
N ASN A 331 -7.70 -24.54 -28.30
CA ASN A 331 -7.06 -25.63 -29.05
C ASN A 331 -7.90 -26.04 -30.26
N ARG A 332 -9.24 -26.12 -30.14
CA ARG A 332 -10.13 -26.37 -31.29
C ARG A 332 -9.99 -25.32 -32.39
N ALA A 333 -9.86 -24.05 -32.03
CA ALA A 333 -9.62 -22.99 -33.01
C ALA A 333 -8.28 -23.17 -33.72
N ILE A 334 -7.21 -23.48 -32.98
CA ILE A 334 -5.88 -23.78 -33.55
C ILE A 334 -5.94 -24.97 -34.50
N TYR A 335 -6.64 -26.05 -34.13
CA TYR A 335 -6.83 -27.20 -35.02
C TYR A 335 -7.62 -26.85 -36.29
N SER A 336 -8.60 -25.94 -36.21
CA SER A 336 -9.33 -25.47 -37.39
C SER A 336 -8.42 -24.72 -38.35
N THR A 337 -7.61 -23.79 -37.84
CA THR A 337 -6.61 -23.07 -38.65
C THR A 337 -5.57 -24.01 -39.22
N PHE A 338 -5.11 -24.99 -38.45
CA PHE A 338 -4.19 -26.00 -38.95
C PHE A 338 -4.78 -26.81 -40.10
N LYS A 339 -6.06 -27.21 -40.00
CA LYS A 339 -6.76 -27.85 -41.11
C LYS A 339 -6.75 -26.92 -42.32
N GLU A 340 -7.18 -25.67 -42.18
CA GLU A 340 -7.19 -24.68 -43.27
C GLU A 340 -5.83 -24.51 -43.94
N ASP A 341 -4.75 -24.40 -43.16
CA ASP A 341 -3.39 -24.28 -43.67
C ASP A 341 -2.93 -25.55 -44.42
N ILE A 342 -3.32 -26.74 -43.96
CA ILE A 342 -3.03 -27.99 -44.68
C ILE A 342 -3.82 -28.05 -45.99
N TRP A 343 -5.09 -27.64 -45.97
CA TRP A 343 -5.92 -27.57 -47.18
C TRP A 343 -5.36 -26.60 -48.21
N SER A 344 -4.82 -25.44 -47.81
CA SER A 344 -4.26 -24.46 -48.74
C SER A 344 -2.96 -24.91 -49.41
N THR A 345 -2.23 -25.89 -48.84
CA THR A 345 -1.09 -26.56 -49.52
C THR A 345 -1.52 -27.46 -50.68
N GLY A 346 -2.82 -27.72 -50.83
CA GLY A 346 -3.40 -28.41 -51.98
C GLY A 346 -3.14 -27.66 -53.29
N ILE A 347 -3.24 -28.38 -54.41
CA ILE A 347 -3.17 -27.78 -55.74
C ILE A 347 -4.59 -27.44 -56.19
N GLY A 348 -4.84 -26.15 -56.41
CA GLY A 348 -6.06 -25.67 -57.04
C GLY A 348 -6.01 -25.92 -58.55
N PHE A 349 -6.51 -27.08 -58.99
CA PHE A 349 -6.60 -27.40 -60.41
C PHE A 349 -7.62 -26.50 -61.10
N LYS A 350 -7.21 -25.90 -62.21
CA LYS A 350 -8.06 -25.02 -63.01
C LYS A 350 -8.38 -25.68 -64.35
N PRO A 351 -9.66 -25.73 -64.77
CA PRO A 351 -10.11 -26.48 -65.94
C PRO A 351 -9.84 -25.73 -67.27
N TYR A 352 -8.73 -25.01 -67.38
CA TYR A 352 -8.35 -24.31 -68.61
C TYR A 352 -6.93 -24.64 -69.05
N MET A 353 -6.68 -24.56 -70.35
CA MET A 353 -5.32 -24.69 -70.92
C MET A 353 -4.53 -23.37 -70.82
N TYR A 354 -5.23 -22.23 -70.95
CA TYR A 354 -4.67 -20.87 -70.90
C TYR A 354 -5.52 -19.98 -70.01
N GLU A 355 -4.94 -18.96 -69.36
CA GLU A 355 -5.73 -18.03 -68.55
C GLU A 355 -6.82 -17.37 -69.41
N PRO A 356 -8.09 -17.42 -68.99
CA PRO A 356 -9.17 -16.83 -69.76
C PRO A 356 -8.99 -15.31 -69.85
N SER A 357 -9.22 -14.75 -71.04
CA SER A 357 -9.30 -13.30 -71.24
C SER A 357 -10.38 -12.71 -70.32
N LYS A 358 -10.10 -11.54 -69.73
CA LYS A 358 -11.02 -10.83 -68.82
C LYS A 358 -12.41 -10.72 -69.46
N GLY A 359 -13.40 -11.44 -68.90
CA GLY A 359 -14.78 -11.43 -69.39
C GLY A 359 -15.41 -12.80 -69.70
N SER A 360 -14.73 -13.92 -69.45
CA SER A 360 -15.38 -15.24 -69.50
C SER A 360 -16.36 -15.42 -68.33
N PRO A 361 -17.50 -16.13 -68.50
CA PRO A 361 -18.46 -16.33 -67.41
C PRO A 361 -17.79 -17.03 -66.23
N ASP A 362 -18.14 -16.63 -65.00
CA ASP A 362 -17.84 -17.40 -63.80
C ASP A 362 -18.41 -18.80 -63.99
N TRP A 363 -17.55 -19.76 -64.33
CA TRP A 363 -17.93 -21.14 -64.41
C TRP A 363 -18.19 -21.64 -62.98
N ILE A 364 -19.18 -22.52 -62.88
CA ILE A 364 -19.66 -23.13 -61.66
C ILE A 364 -18.46 -23.67 -60.87
N SER A 365 -18.12 -23.04 -59.75
CA SER A 365 -17.48 -23.77 -58.64
C SER A 365 -18.35 -24.99 -58.42
N LEU A 366 -17.83 -26.18 -58.71
CA LEU A 366 -18.50 -27.46 -58.45
C LEU A 366 -18.72 -27.57 -56.93
N HIS A 367 -19.78 -26.93 -56.46
CA HIS A 367 -20.35 -27.15 -55.15
C HIS A 367 -21.44 -28.17 -55.32
N THR A 368 -21.09 -29.44 -55.22
CA THR A 368 -22.06 -30.46 -54.84
C THR A 368 -21.35 -31.58 -54.12
N HIS A 369 -21.23 -31.42 -52.81
CA HIS A 369 -21.09 -32.52 -51.85
C HIS A 369 -19.97 -33.51 -52.17
N ASP A 370 -18.72 -33.08 -52.02
CA ASP A 370 -17.76 -34.04 -51.49
C ASP A 370 -18.35 -34.49 -50.16
N GLU A 371 -18.70 -35.78 -50.05
CA GLU A 371 -18.92 -36.43 -48.77
C GLU A 371 -17.60 -36.30 -48.01
N ALA A 372 -17.45 -35.15 -47.38
CA ALA A 372 -16.33 -34.86 -46.54
C ALA A 372 -16.25 -35.99 -45.52
N PHE A 373 -15.00 -36.39 -45.21
CA PHE A 373 -14.65 -37.23 -44.07
C PHE A 373 -15.74 -37.07 -43.01
N ASP A 374 -16.47 -38.17 -42.72
CA ASP A 374 -17.46 -38.32 -41.65
C ASP A 374 -17.95 -36.98 -41.08
N GLY A 375 -19.18 -36.51 -41.33
CA GLY A 375 -19.70 -35.14 -41.06
C GLY A 375 -19.19 -34.29 -39.86
N ASN A 376 -18.47 -34.85 -38.90
CA ASN A 376 -17.58 -34.23 -37.92
C ASN A 376 -16.20 -33.73 -38.42
N SER A 377 -15.60 -34.25 -39.50
CA SER A 377 -14.23 -33.89 -39.92
C SER A 377 -14.15 -32.79 -40.97
N VAL A 378 -15.27 -32.52 -41.64
CA VAL A 378 -15.52 -31.41 -42.57
C VAL A 378 -15.16 -30.06 -41.93
N PRO A 379 -14.22 -29.29 -42.49
CA PRO A 379 -13.92 -27.93 -42.04
C PRO A 379 -15.17 -27.03 -42.02
N GLN A 380 -15.23 -26.08 -41.08
CA GLN A 380 -16.44 -25.26 -40.88
C GLN A 380 -16.83 -24.37 -42.07
N TRP A 381 -15.89 -24.05 -42.97
CA TRP A 381 -16.14 -23.26 -44.17
C TRP A 381 -16.91 -24.04 -45.24
N GLU A 382 -16.72 -25.37 -45.33
CA GLU A 382 -17.51 -26.27 -46.19
C GLU A 382 -18.97 -26.38 -45.69
N LYS A 383 -19.17 -26.37 -44.37
CA LYS A 383 -20.52 -26.43 -43.75
C LYS A 383 -21.33 -25.13 -43.88
N ARG A 384 -20.67 -23.99 -44.07
CA ARG A 384 -21.30 -22.66 -44.07
C ARG A 384 -21.45 -22.03 -45.45
N GLY A 385 -21.10 -22.74 -46.54
CA GLY A 385 -21.13 -22.17 -47.89
C GLY A 385 -20.22 -20.94 -48.03
N GLY A 386 -19.13 -20.88 -47.25
CA GLY A 386 -18.18 -19.77 -47.28
C GLY A 386 -17.13 -19.92 -48.40
N SER A 387 -16.44 -18.82 -48.72
CA SER A 387 -15.30 -18.81 -49.65
C SER A 387 -14.25 -19.84 -49.26
N PHE A 388 -13.85 -20.70 -50.20
CA PHE A 388 -12.76 -21.65 -50.01
C PHE A 388 -11.45 -20.92 -49.64
N PRO A 389 -10.60 -21.52 -48.77
CA PRO A 389 -9.22 -21.07 -48.62
C PRO A 389 -8.53 -21.06 -49.98
N GLU A 390 -7.83 -19.98 -50.30
CA GLU A 390 -7.13 -19.87 -51.58
C GLU A 390 -5.93 -20.82 -51.59
N PHE A 391 -5.90 -21.76 -52.55
CA PHE A 391 -4.77 -22.65 -52.73
C PHE A 391 -3.50 -21.86 -53.04
N HIS A 392 -2.41 -22.15 -52.31
CA HIS A 392 -1.11 -21.52 -52.53
C HIS A 392 -0.59 -21.79 -53.94
N LYS A 393 -0.90 -22.97 -54.48
CA LYS A 393 -0.53 -23.39 -55.82
C LYS A 393 -1.75 -23.60 -56.68
N LYS A 394 -1.78 -22.93 -57.83
CA LYS A 394 -2.80 -23.10 -58.87
C LYS A 394 -2.14 -23.71 -60.08
N MET A 395 -2.77 -24.73 -60.66
CA MET A 395 -2.22 -25.45 -61.79
C MET A 395 -3.26 -25.56 -62.90
N ASN A 396 -2.90 -25.12 -64.10
CA ASN A 396 -3.77 -25.23 -65.27
C ASN A 396 -3.59 -26.59 -65.99
N LEU A 397 -4.46 -26.93 -66.93
CA LEU A 397 -4.41 -28.20 -67.64
C LEU A 397 -3.12 -28.38 -68.47
N GLN A 398 -2.52 -27.29 -68.95
CA GLN A 398 -1.25 -27.34 -69.68
C GLN A 398 -0.09 -27.73 -68.76
N GLU A 399 -0.02 -27.15 -67.58
CA GLU A 399 0.98 -27.46 -66.56
C GLU A 399 0.83 -28.91 -66.07
N VAL A 400 -0.41 -29.38 -65.84
CA VAL A 400 -0.68 -30.79 -65.51
C VAL A 400 -0.18 -31.70 -66.63
N LYS A 401 -0.45 -31.35 -67.90
CA LYS A 401 0.03 -32.10 -69.06
C LYS A 401 1.55 -32.14 -69.15
N VAL A 402 2.24 -31.06 -68.78
CA VAL A 402 3.71 -31.02 -68.67
C VAL A 402 4.20 -32.03 -67.64
N VAL A 403 3.60 -32.08 -66.44
CA VAL A 403 3.97 -33.04 -65.39
C VAL A 403 3.71 -34.48 -65.83
N ILE A 404 2.60 -34.74 -66.54
CA ILE A 404 2.29 -36.05 -67.12
C ILE A 404 3.36 -36.43 -68.15
N ASN A 405 3.62 -35.57 -69.15
CA ASN A 405 4.59 -35.82 -70.22
C ASN A 405 6.01 -36.06 -69.69
N GLN A 406 6.43 -35.31 -68.67
CA GLN A 406 7.73 -35.49 -67.99
C GLN A 406 7.82 -36.76 -67.14
N SER A 407 6.71 -37.48 -66.98
CA SER A 407 6.62 -38.68 -66.17
C SER A 407 6.27 -39.92 -67.01
N ILE A 408 6.12 -39.79 -68.34
CA ILE A 408 5.91 -40.91 -69.26
C ILE A 408 7.16 -41.77 -69.30
N GLY A 409 7.01 -43.05 -69.01
CA GLY A 409 8.00 -44.09 -69.19
C GLY A 409 7.58 -45.04 -70.31
N TRP A 410 7.26 -46.29 -69.95
CA TRP A 410 6.93 -47.36 -70.88
C TRP A 410 5.40 -47.61 -71.01
N GLU A 411 4.57 -46.68 -70.54
CA GLU A 411 3.11 -46.84 -70.57
C GLU A 411 2.52 -46.75 -71.98
N LEU A 412 1.38 -47.43 -72.22
CA LEU A 412 0.65 -47.36 -73.48
C LEU A 412 -0.03 -45.98 -73.66
N PRO A 413 -0.21 -45.51 -74.91
CA PRO A 413 -0.94 -44.27 -75.19
C PRO A 413 -2.32 -44.25 -74.52
N GLY A 414 -2.62 -43.16 -73.81
CA GLY A 414 -3.89 -43.00 -73.08
C GLY A 414 -3.82 -43.36 -71.59
N HIS A 415 -2.71 -43.93 -71.10
CA HIS A 415 -2.50 -44.15 -69.67
C HIS A 415 -1.74 -42.97 -69.03
N VAL A 416 -2.21 -42.52 -67.86
CA VAL A 416 -1.49 -41.53 -67.04
C VAL A 416 -0.48 -42.28 -66.17
N PRO A 417 0.82 -41.96 -66.24
CA PRO A 417 1.86 -42.58 -65.40
C PRO A 417 1.57 -42.37 -63.92
N PHE A 418 1.70 -43.43 -63.11
CA PHE A 418 1.57 -43.34 -61.65
C PHE A 418 2.54 -42.32 -61.05
N GLN A 419 3.72 -42.18 -61.66
CA GLN A 419 4.74 -41.26 -61.21
C GLN A 419 4.35 -39.78 -61.35
N ALA A 420 3.44 -39.44 -62.27
CA ALA A 420 2.86 -38.11 -62.36
C ALA A 420 1.99 -37.82 -61.11
N THR A 421 1.18 -38.79 -60.69
CA THR A 421 0.35 -38.69 -59.48
C THR A 421 1.21 -38.58 -58.22
N VAL A 422 2.28 -39.37 -58.11
CA VAL A 422 3.24 -39.29 -57.00
C VAL A 422 3.88 -37.90 -56.92
N LYS A 423 4.31 -37.32 -58.04
CA LYS A 423 4.88 -35.96 -58.07
C LYS A 423 3.87 -34.91 -57.60
N LEU A 424 2.62 -34.97 -58.06
CA LEU A 424 1.57 -34.03 -57.67
C LEU A 424 1.25 -34.11 -56.17
N ILE A 425 1.15 -35.32 -55.62
CA ILE A 425 0.90 -35.51 -54.18
C ILE A 425 2.08 -34.96 -53.36
N ARG A 426 3.33 -35.27 -53.77
CA ARG A 426 4.53 -34.79 -53.08
C ARG A 426 4.66 -33.27 -53.07
N MET A 427 4.18 -32.59 -54.11
CA MET A 427 4.20 -31.12 -54.15
C MET A 427 3.41 -30.56 -52.95
N SER A 428 2.24 -31.10 -52.65
CA SER A 428 1.45 -30.70 -51.48
C SER A 428 2.00 -31.22 -50.16
N THR A 429 2.35 -32.51 -50.05
CA THR A 429 2.80 -33.09 -48.76
C THR A 429 4.17 -32.56 -48.31
N SER A 430 4.99 -32.06 -49.25
CA SER A 430 6.28 -31.45 -48.90
C SER A 430 6.13 -30.19 -48.03
N GLU A 431 5.06 -29.42 -48.25
CA GLU A 431 4.75 -28.17 -47.55
C GLU A 431 4.12 -28.37 -46.16
N TRP A 432 3.74 -29.60 -45.77
CA TRP A 432 3.07 -29.87 -44.50
C TRP A 432 3.92 -29.64 -43.24
N ASN A 433 5.25 -29.54 -43.37
CA ASN A 433 6.14 -29.35 -42.23
C ASN A 433 5.85 -28.04 -41.48
N ASP A 434 5.66 -26.95 -42.21
CA ASP A 434 5.47 -25.61 -41.66
C ASP A 434 4.15 -25.45 -40.89
N PRO A 435 2.97 -25.79 -41.45
CA PRO A 435 1.71 -25.71 -40.71
C PRO A 435 1.69 -26.66 -39.51
N THR A 436 2.33 -27.83 -39.63
CA THR A 436 2.42 -28.80 -38.53
C THR A 436 3.25 -28.27 -37.36
N ASN A 437 4.42 -27.70 -37.64
CA ASN A 437 5.28 -27.09 -36.62
C ASN A 437 4.65 -25.84 -35.99
N LYS A 438 3.92 -25.03 -36.77
CA LYS A 438 3.16 -23.88 -36.27
C LYS A 438 2.07 -24.32 -35.31
N CYS A 439 1.21 -25.25 -35.73
CA CYS A 439 0.14 -25.81 -34.90
C CYS A 439 0.69 -26.38 -33.59
N PHE A 440 1.74 -27.19 -33.68
CA PHE A 440 2.43 -27.75 -32.52
C PHE A 440 2.90 -26.67 -31.55
N SER A 441 3.60 -25.64 -32.04
CA SER A 441 4.12 -24.55 -31.20
C SER A 441 2.99 -23.79 -30.50
N PHE A 442 1.92 -23.45 -31.22
CA PHE A 442 0.78 -22.73 -30.63
C PHE A 442 0.05 -23.52 -29.55
N ILE A 443 -0.12 -24.83 -29.74
CA ILE A 443 -0.74 -25.70 -28.73
C ILE A 443 0.14 -25.77 -27.48
N PHE A 444 1.43 -26.01 -27.65
CA PHE A 444 2.36 -26.08 -26.53
C PHE A 444 2.46 -24.75 -25.76
N ASP A 445 2.40 -23.61 -26.45
CA ASP A 445 2.38 -22.30 -25.80
C ASP A 445 1.06 -22.05 -25.05
N ASN A 446 -0.08 -22.42 -25.62
CA ASN A 446 -1.37 -22.29 -24.96
C ASN A 446 -1.46 -23.17 -23.71
N SER A 447 -1.04 -24.44 -23.81
CA SER A 447 -0.96 -25.38 -22.70
C SER A 447 -0.08 -24.86 -21.57
N TRP A 448 1.10 -24.31 -21.89
CA TRP A 448 1.98 -23.74 -20.88
C TRP A 448 1.38 -22.51 -20.19
N LYS A 449 0.73 -21.61 -20.94
CA LYS A 449 0.08 -20.42 -20.35
C LYS A 449 -0.99 -20.80 -19.33
N VAL A 450 -1.82 -21.79 -19.66
CA VAL A 450 -2.84 -22.30 -18.74
C VAL A 450 -2.20 -22.94 -17.52
N PHE A 451 -1.17 -23.77 -17.72
CA PHE A 451 -0.43 -24.39 -16.62
C PHE A 451 0.22 -23.35 -15.69
N ASP A 452 0.86 -22.31 -16.24
CA ASP A 452 1.47 -21.20 -15.47
C ASP A 452 0.43 -20.44 -14.63
N SER A 453 -0.76 -20.23 -15.21
CA SER A 453 -1.88 -19.61 -14.51
C SER A 453 -2.37 -20.47 -13.34
N LEU A 454 -2.48 -21.79 -13.51
CA LEU A 454 -2.87 -22.71 -12.45
C LEU A 454 -1.84 -22.77 -11.31
N VAL A 455 -0.54 -22.72 -11.64
CA VAL A 455 0.53 -22.65 -10.64
C VAL A 455 0.42 -21.35 -9.83
N ARG A 456 0.11 -20.21 -10.47
CA ARG A 456 -0.12 -18.93 -9.77
C ARG A 456 -1.33 -19.00 -8.85
N GLU A 457 -2.45 -19.55 -9.32
CA GLU A 457 -3.69 -19.65 -8.56
C GLU A 457 -3.54 -20.58 -7.33
N CYS A 458 -2.97 -21.77 -7.51
CA CYS A 458 -2.87 -22.77 -6.44
C CYS A 458 -1.83 -22.41 -5.37
N PHE A 459 -0.76 -21.70 -5.75
CA PHE A 459 0.38 -21.41 -4.86
C PHE A 459 0.54 -19.90 -4.53
N GLN A 460 -0.46 -19.06 -4.77
CA GLN A 460 -0.41 -17.60 -4.56
C GLN A 460 0.13 -17.16 -3.20
N ASN A 461 -0.13 -17.94 -2.15
CA ASN A 461 0.27 -17.61 -0.78
C ASN A 461 1.72 -18.01 -0.44
N TYR A 462 2.43 -18.70 -1.36
CA TYR A 462 3.75 -19.27 -1.11
C TYR A 462 4.70 -19.01 -2.28
N VAL A 463 5.27 -17.80 -2.34
CA VAL A 463 6.12 -17.32 -3.46
C VAL A 463 7.31 -18.26 -3.75
N GLU A 464 7.99 -18.75 -2.71
CA GLU A 464 9.15 -19.64 -2.88
C GLU A 464 8.74 -21.03 -3.38
N LEU A 465 7.63 -21.58 -2.88
CA LEU A 465 7.09 -22.86 -3.34
C LEU A 465 6.63 -22.74 -4.80
N GLN A 466 5.94 -21.65 -5.13
CA GLN A 466 5.50 -21.35 -6.49
C GLN A 466 6.69 -21.32 -7.46
N ARG A 467 7.78 -20.63 -7.10
CA ARG A 467 9.00 -20.58 -7.92
C ARG A 467 9.58 -21.99 -8.13
N ARG A 468 9.68 -22.78 -7.06
CA ARG A 468 10.24 -24.13 -7.12
C ARG A 468 9.40 -25.07 -7.98
N VAL A 469 8.07 -25.09 -7.77
CA VAL A 469 7.14 -25.90 -8.56
C VAL A 469 7.24 -25.52 -10.04
N ARG A 470 7.19 -24.22 -10.35
CA ARG A 470 7.29 -23.71 -11.73
C ARG A 470 8.56 -24.18 -12.45
N THR A 471 9.72 -24.13 -11.78
CA THR A 471 10.98 -24.59 -12.36
C THR A 471 10.96 -26.09 -12.66
N LEU A 472 10.52 -26.91 -11.70
CA LEU A 472 10.44 -28.36 -11.88
C LEU A 472 9.44 -28.75 -12.97
N THR A 473 8.29 -28.09 -13.01
CA THR A 473 7.30 -28.36 -14.05
C THR A 473 7.75 -27.89 -15.42
N ARG A 474 8.54 -26.80 -15.52
CA ARG A 474 9.06 -26.33 -16.80
C ARG A 474 10.07 -27.32 -17.39
N SER A 475 10.96 -27.88 -16.57
CA SER A 475 11.93 -28.85 -17.06
C SER A 475 11.24 -30.10 -17.60
N GLU A 476 10.28 -30.66 -16.87
CA GLU A 476 9.51 -31.82 -17.34
C GLU A 476 8.69 -31.51 -18.60
N TYR A 477 8.12 -30.30 -18.68
CA TYR A 477 7.32 -29.87 -19.82
C TYR A 477 8.15 -29.79 -21.13
N GLU A 478 9.38 -29.27 -21.07
CA GLU A 478 10.27 -29.24 -22.25
C GLU A 478 10.68 -30.64 -22.69
N VAL A 479 10.94 -31.56 -21.76
CA VAL A 479 11.23 -32.97 -22.09
C VAL A 479 10.04 -33.61 -22.81
N CYS A 480 8.81 -33.36 -22.35
CA CYS A 480 7.60 -33.83 -23.04
C CYS A 480 7.45 -33.21 -24.44
N ARG A 481 7.77 -31.92 -24.58
CA ARG A 481 7.72 -31.22 -25.86
C ARG A 481 8.71 -31.80 -26.87
N GLU A 482 9.95 -32.07 -26.47
CA GLU A 482 10.95 -32.68 -27.35
C GLU A 482 10.52 -34.07 -27.83
N LYS A 483 10.03 -34.92 -26.91
CA LYS A 483 9.51 -36.26 -27.27
C LYS A 483 8.34 -36.18 -28.24
N ALA A 484 7.39 -35.27 -28.00
CA ALA A 484 6.24 -35.09 -28.88
C ALA A 484 6.66 -34.57 -30.26
N LEU A 485 7.63 -33.65 -30.33
CA LEU A 485 8.17 -33.14 -31.58
C LEU A 485 8.87 -34.23 -32.39
N GLN A 486 9.65 -35.10 -31.73
CA GLN A 486 10.30 -36.24 -32.38
C GLN A 486 9.27 -37.21 -32.97
N SER A 487 8.23 -37.55 -32.21
CA SER A 487 7.14 -38.41 -32.71
C SER A 487 6.42 -37.77 -33.89
N LEU A 488 6.16 -36.45 -33.84
CA LEU A 488 5.51 -35.71 -34.92
C LEU A 488 6.36 -35.71 -36.20
N GLN A 489 7.67 -35.48 -36.06
CA GLN A 489 8.62 -35.55 -37.17
C GLN A 489 8.73 -36.95 -37.76
N GLN A 490 8.60 -37.99 -36.94
CA GLN A 490 8.57 -39.37 -37.42
C GLN A 490 7.32 -39.62 -38.27
N THR A 491 6.13 -39.25 -37.78
CA THR A 491 4.88 -39.38 -38.55
C THR A 491 4.94 -38.59 -39.87
N LEU A 492 5.48 -37.37 -39.87
CA LEU A 492 5.68 -36.58 -41.09
C LEU A 492 6.65 -37.23 -42.08
N LYS A 493 7.64 -38.00 -41.61
CA LYS A 493 8.54 -38.76 -42.48
C LYS A 493 7.82 -39.95 -43.09
N GLU A 494 7.02 -40.67 -42.31
CA GLU A 494 6.24 -41.82 -42.76
C GLU A 494 5.27 -41.44 -43.88
N GLU A 495 4.60 -40.28 -43.78
CA GLU A 495 3.71 -39.72 -44.82
C GLU A 495 4.44 -39.34 -46.14
N LYS A 496 5.77 -39.22 -46.10
CA LYS A 496 6.60 -38.87 -47.26
C LYS A 496 7.31 -40.10 -47.86
N CYS A 497 7.17 -41.27 -47.26
CA CYS A 497 7.83 -42.50 -47.70
C CYS A 497 7.06 -43.19 -48.84
N ASP A 498 7.81 -43.91 -49.69
CA ASP A 498 7.25 -44.79 -50.71
C ASP A 498 6.96 -46.19 -50.15
N PRO A 499 5.90 -46.88 -50.64
CA PRO A 499 4.97 -46.44 -51.68
C PRO A 499 3.82 -45.58 -51.13
N LEU A 500 3.39 -44.57 -51.91
CA LEU A 500 2.14 -43.86 -51.64
C LEU A 500 0.96 -44.83 -51.85
N TYR A 501 0.20 -45.06 -50.79
CA TYR A 501 -0.93 -45.97 -50.78
C TYR A 501 -2.14 -45.31 -50.11
N THR A 502 -3.33 -45.54 -50.66
CA THR A 502 -4.59 -45.05 -50.08
C THR A 502 -5.54 -46.22 -49.87
N GLN A 503 -6.09 -46.34 -48.67
CA GLN A 503 -7.16 -47.29 -48.35
C GLN A 503 -8.55 -46.74 -48.69
N ASN A 504 -8.65 -45.46 -49.09
CA ASN A 504 -9.90 -44.77 -49.38
C ASN A 504 -10.40 -45.06 -50.81
N HIS A 505 -10.52 -46.33 -51.15
CA HIS A 505 -10.93 -46.77 -52.50
C HIS A 505 -12.34 -46.27 -52.89
N HIS A 506 -13.26 -46.17 -51.93
CA HIS A 506 -14.62 -45.66 -52.13
C HIS A 506 -14.63 -44.22 -52.67
N TYR A 507 -13.78 -43.36 -52.12
CA TYR A 507 -13.69 -41.94 -52.51
C TYR A 507 -13.12 -41.79 -53.92
N TYR A 508 -12.01 -42.49 -54.19
CA TYR A 508 -11.40 -42.49 -55.51
C TYR A 508 -12.39 -42.97 -56.59
N SER A 509 -13.17 -44.02 -56.31
CA SER A 509 -14.20 -44.53 -57.22
C SER A 509 -15.36 -43.55 -57.41
N SER A 510 -15.82 -42.89 -56.35
CA SER A 510 -16.93 -41.92 -56.41
C SER A 510 -16.54 -40.71 -57.25
N GLN A 511 -15.37 -40.11 -56.98
CA GLN A 511 -14.84 -39.01 -57.79
C GLN A 511 -14.63 -39.42 -59.24
N LYS A 512 -13.99 -40.57 -59.48
CA LYS A 512 -13.74 -41.05 -60.85
C LYS A 512 -15.02 -41.25 -61.67
N THR A 513 -16.14 -41.56 -61.03
CA THR A 513 -17.44 -41.69 -61.70
C THR A 513 -18.01 -40.31 -62.04
N LEU A 514 -17.94 -39.37 -61.10
CA LEU A 514 -18.43 -38.00 -61.24
C LEU A 514 -17.73 -37.20 -62.36
N TRP A 515 -16.46 -37.51 -62.64
CA TRP A 515 -15.66 -36.86 -63.70
C TRP A 515 -15.65 -37.61 -65.04
N LYS A 516 -16.31 -38.77 -65.14
CA LYS A 516 -16.40 -39.58 -66.37
C LYS A 516 -17.72 -39.41 -67.13
N GLU A 517 -18.78 -39.01 -66.43
CA GLU A 517 -20.03 -38.52 -67.01
C GLU A 517 -19.87 -37.06 -67.46
#